data_AF-A0A9E3A943-F1
#
_entry.id   AF-A0A9E3A943-F1
#
_cell.length_a   1.000
_cell.length_b   1.000
_cell.length_c   1.000
_cell.angle_alpha   90.00
_cell.angle_beta   90.00
_cell.angle_gamma   90.00
#
_symmetry.space_group_name_H-M   'P 1'
#
loop_
_entity.id
_entity.type
_entity.pdbx_description
1 polymer ?
#
loop_
_entity_poly.entity_id
_entity_poly.type
_entity_poly.pdbx_seq_one_letter_code
_entity_poly.pdbx_strand_id
1 'polypeptide(L)'
;GDVLLKEVSQRLVNQLRVGDTICRIGGDEFVVVLPEVKRSSDVAQVAQKLIEQVAQPVMIDGRELAVTCSVGIAVYPDDGGDAETLIRNADAAMYHAKELGRANYQFFTEQMNQAASRRLALEADLRRAIGRDELRVHYQRIVDSTGKLTGHEALVRWQHPERGLVPPLEFIQIAEESGLILKIGEWVLREACRWAHSLGRELQIAVNLSPRQFNDAKLAQMVAQALKTSGLPPRLLELEITESLAMSHTDITLTTLRRLKKIGVSIAIDDFGTGYSSLAYLKRFPVDKVKIDRTFVAEIPGDREHGAIVQAIVALAHALDIEVIAEGVENEKQLEYLKRCGCDYVQGYLIGRPADAETAAKDSL
;
A
#
# COMPACT_ATOMS: atom_id res chain seq x y z
N GLY A 1 10.63 -19.67 7.50
CA GLY A 1 11.74 -18.70 7.46
C GLY A 1 13.03 -19.38 7.12
N ASP A 2 13.68 -19.99 8.11
CA ASP A 2 15.02 -20.57 7.94
C ASP A 2 15.13 -21.66 6.88
N VAL A 3 14.14 -22.56 6.81
CA VAL A 3 14.08 -23.61 5.78
C VAL A 3 14.03 -22.99 4.37
N LEU A 4 13.21 -21.95 4.19
CA LEU A 4 13.09 -21.24 2.94
C LEU A 4 14.40 -20.55 2.55
N LEU A 5 15.07 -19.89 3.50
CA LEU A 5 16.36 -19.25 3.25
C LEU A 5 17.45 -20.26 2.86
N LYS A 6 17.47 -21.45 3.48
CA LYS A 6 18.39 -22.53 3.11
C LYS A 6 18.11 -23.04 1.70
N GLU A 7 16.84 -23.25 1.36
CA GLU A 7 16.45 -23.69 0.02
C GLU A 7 16.82 -22.65 -1.05
N VAL A 8 16.49 -21.38 -0.82
CA VAL A 8 16.86 -20.27 -1.72
C VAL A 8 18.38 -20.21 -1.89
N SER A 9 19.15 -20.31 -0.78
CA SER A 9 20.61 -20.33 -0.83
C SER A 9 21.12 -21.47 -1.73
N GLN A 10 20.55 -22.67 -1.58
CA GLN A 10 20.96 -23.83 -2.37
C GLN A 10 20.65 -23.66 -3.86
N ARG A 11 19.48 -23.12 -4.18
CA ARG A 11 19.08 -22.83 -5.57
C ARG A 11 20.02 -21.83 -6.21
N LEU A 12 20.35 -20.74 -5.50
CA LEU A 12 21.27 -19.73 -6.00
C LEU A 12 22.66 -20.33 -6.24
N VAL A 13 23.21 -21.10 -5.28
CA VAL A 13 24.52 -21.77 -5.44
C VAL A 13 24.54 -22.69 -6.65
N ASN A 14 23.46 -23.45 -6.89
CA ASN A 14 23.38 -24.40 -8.02
C ASN A 14 23.33 -23.73 -9.40
N GLN A 15 23.02 -22.43 -9.47
CA GLN A 15 23.02 -21.67 -10.72
C GLN A 15 24.34 -20.97 -11.03
N LEU A 16 25.28 -20.99 -10.08
CA LEU A 16 26.56 -20.30 -10.17
C LEU A 16 27.66 -21.28 -10.55
N ARG A 17 28.67 -20.82 -11.30
CA ARG A 17 29.85 -21.65 -11.63
C ARG A 17 30.85 -21.64 -10.48
N VAL A 18 31.79 -22.59 -10.52
CA VAL A 18 32.83 -22.81 -9.50
C VAL A 18 33.71 -21.58 -9.20
N GLY A 19 33.75 -20.57 -10.08
CA GLY A 19 34.48 -19.31 -9.87
C GLY A 19 33.63 -18.13 -9.37
N ASP A 20 32.31 -18.26 -9.37
CA ASP A 20 31.43 -17.21 -8.86
C ASP A 20 31.33 -17.32 -7.33
N THR A 21 31.09 -16.20 -6.66
CA THR A 21 30.91 -16.15 -5.21
C THR A 21 29.50 -15.70 -4.87
N ILE A 22 28.89 -16.32 -3.87
CA ILE A 22 27.65 -15.84 -3.27
C ILE A 22 27.81 -15.73 -1.76
N CYS A 23 27.30 -14.65 -1.19
CA CYS A 23 27.23 -14.44 0.24
C CYS A 23 25.85 -13.91 0.64
N ARG A 24 25.47 -14.17 1.90
CA ARG A 24 24.29 -13.56 2.52
C ARG A 24 24.77 -12.46 3.46
N ILE A 25 24.42 -11.22 3.17
CA ILE A 25 24.89 -10.05 3.93
C ILE A 25 24.07 -9.85 5.21
N GLY A 26 22.78 -10.17 5.16
CA GLY A 26 21.87 -10.06 6.31
C GLY A 26 20.44 -10.30 5.86
N GLY A 27 19.53 -10.57 6.80
CA GLY A 27 18.10 -10.70 6.48
C GLY A 27 17.82 -11.68 5.33
N ASP A 28 17.11 -11.24 4.31
CA ASP A 28 16.81 -11.93 3.06
C ASP A 28 17.71 -11.49 1.88
N GLU A 29 18.83 -10.81 2.16
CA GLU A 29 19.70 -10.20 1.16
C GLU A 29 20.93 -11.07 0.84
N PHE A 30 21.14 -11.28 -0.46
CA PHE A 30 22.25 -12.04 -1.03
C PHE A 30 23.04 -11.17 -2.00
N VAL A 31 24.36 -11.32 -2.00
CA VAL A 31 25.26 -10.70 -2.98
C VAL A 31 25.99 -11.77 -3.75
N VAL A 32 25.99 -11.61 -5.08
CA VAL A 32 26.67 -12.50 -6.03
C VAL A 32 27.78 -11.72 -6.72
N VAL A 33 28.98 -12.29 -6.76
CA VAL A 33 30.15 -11.74 -7.47
C VAL A 33 30.49 -12.67 -8.62
N LEU A 34 30.42 -12.13 -9.83
CA LEU A 34 30.75 -12.84 -11.07
C LEU A 34 32.08 -12.28 -11.63
N PRO A 35 33.23 -12.95 -11.42
CA PRO A 35 34.50 -12.50 -11.96
C PRO A 35 34.61 -12.76 -13.47
N GLU A 36 35.54 -12.08 -14.16
CA GLU A 36 35.90 -12.38 -15.57
C GLU A 36 34.73 -12.40 -16.56
N VAL A 37 33.73 -11.53 -16.34
CA VAL A 37 32.61 -11.35 -17.26
C VAL A 37 33.10 -10.66 -18.53
N LYS A 38 32.76 -11.23 -19.71
CA LYS A 38 33.16 -10.66 -21.01
C LYS A 38 32.13 -9.67 -21.57
N ARG A 39 30.84 -9.89 -21.30
CA ARG A 39 29.74 -9.05 -21.79
C ARG A 39 28.68 -8.89 -20.71
N SER A 40 28.10 -7.69 -20.62
CA SER A 40 26.95 -7.42 -19.74
C SER A 40 25.75 -8.33 -20.02
N SER A 41 25.56 -8.75 -21.27
CA SER A 41 24.52 -9.74 -21.64
C SER A 41 24.65 -11.06 -20.90
N ASP A 42 25.87 -11.48 -20.58
CA ASP A 42 26.11 -12.74 -19.85
C ASP A 42 25.65 -12.59 -18.38
N VAL A 43 25.81 -11.40 -17.78
CA VAL A 43 25.30 -11.08 -16.44
C VAL A 43 23.78 -11.05 -16.39
N ALA A 44 23.16 -10.44 -17.41
CA ALA A 44 21.70 -10.40 -17.52
C ALA A 44 21.09 -11.82 -17.57
N GLN A 45 21.72 -12.73 -18.30
CA GLN A 45 21.29 -14.13 -18.34
C GLN A 45 21.42 -14.83 -16.98
N VAL A 46 22.50 -14.57 -16.24
CA VAL A 46 22.66 -15.12 -14.88
C VAL A 46 21.58 -14.55 -13.96
N ALA A 47 21.37 -13.24 -13.96
CA ALA A 47 20.34 -12.59 -13.14
C ALA A 47 18.95 -13.15 -13.42
N GLN A 48 18.57 -13.27 -14.70
CA GLN A 48 17.30 -13.86 -15.11
C GLN A 48 17.14 -15.31 -14.62
N LYS A 49 18.18 -16.14 -14.77
CA LYS A 49 18.17 -17.51 -14.25
C LYS A 49 17.99 -17.57 -12.73
N LEU A 50 18.68 -16.70 -11.99
CA LEU A 50 18.53 -16.64 -10.53
C LEU A 50 17.09 -16.29 -10.14
N ILE A 51 16.47 -15.32 -10.81
CA ILE A 51 15.07 -14.92 -10.59
C ILE A 51 14.13 -16.10 -10.84
N GLU A 52 14.26 -16.78 -11.99
CA GLU A 52 13.41 -17.91 -12.37
C GLU A 52 13.53 -19.09 -11.41
N GLN A 53 14.71 -19.33 -10.85
CA GLN A 53 14.96 -20.42 -9.92
C GLN A 53 14.46 -20.11 -8.51
N VAL A 54 14.59 -18.86 -8.06
CA VAL A 54 13.98 -18.41 -6.81
C VAL A 54 12.45 -18.48 -6.89
N ALA A 55 11.87 -18.15 -8.05
CA ALA A 55 10.44 -18.20 -8.30
C ALA A 55 9.83 -19.61 -8.31
N GLN A 56 10.64 -20.68 -8.38
CA GLN A 56 10.10 -22.03 -8.30
C GLN A 56 9.43 -22.27 -6.94
N PRO A 57 8.31 -23.01 -6.87
CA PRO A 57 7.66 -23.27 -5.59
C PRO A 57 8.55 -24.07 -4.62
N VAL A 58 8.44 -23.79 -3.32
CA VAL A 58 9.14 -24.48 -2.25
C VAL A 58 8.12 -25.20 -1.36
N MET A 59 8.31 -26.51 -1.18
CA MET A 59 7.48 -27.29 -0.26
C MET A 59 8.02 -27.19 1.16
N ILE A 60 7.26 -26.60 2.08
CA ILE A 60 7.58 -26.51 3.51
C ILE A 60 6.38 -26.99 4.30
N ASP A 61 6.57 -28.02 5.14
CA ASP A 61 5.53 -28.61 5.99
C ASP A 61 4.24 -28.99 5.23
N GLY A 62 4.40 -29.50 4.00
CA GLY A 62 3.29 -29.90 3.13
C GLY A 62 2.55 -28.74 2.46
N ARG A 63 3.04 -27.50 2.59
CA ARG A 63 2.51 -26.31 1.91
C ARG A 63 3.47 -25.85 0.83
N GLU A 64 2.90 -25.43 -0.29
CA GLU A 64 3.63 -24.83 -1.39
C GLU A 64 3.74 -23.32 -1.17
N LEU A 65 4.98 -22.80 -1.18
CA LEU A 65 5.28 -21.37 -1.03
C LEU A 65 6.01 -20.88 -2.28
N ALA A 66 5.55 -19.75 -2.81
CA ALA A 66 6.24 -19.04 -3.89
C ALA A 66 6.84 -17.74 -3.35
N VAL A 67 8.10 -17.48 -3.71
CA VAL A 67 8.79 -16.22 -3.41
C VAL A 67 9.41 -15.66 -4.68
N THR A 68 9.60 -14.35 -4.73
CA THR A 68 10.28 -13.68 -5.83
C THR A 68 11.51 -12.95 -5.29
N CYS A 69 12.47 -12.65 -6.16
CA CYS A 69 13.58 -11.76 -5.84
C CYS A 69 13.68 -10.63 -6.86
N SER A 70 14.19 -9.49 -6.41
CA SER A 70 14.60 -8.38 -7.26
C SER A 70 16.13 -8.34 -7.28
N VAL A 71 16.74 -8.18 -8.45
CA VAL A 71 18.20 -8.23 -8.61
C VAL A 71 18.71 -6.88 -9.10
N GLY A 72 19.75 -6.36 -8.46
CA GLY A 72 20.48 -5.19 -8.93
C GLY A 72 21.88 -5.56 -9.37
N ILE A 73 22.34 -4.97 -10.47
CA ILE A 73 23.60 -5.32 -11.12
C ILE A 73 24.47 -4.07 -11.22
N ALA A 74 25.70 -4.15 -10.71
CA ALA A 74 26.76 -3.17 -10.97
C ALA A 74 27.97 -3.87 -11.58
N VAL A 75 28.60 -3.24 -12.57
CA VAL A 75 29.70 -3.78 -13.38
C VAL A 75 30.98 -3.01 -13.09
N TYR A 76 32.01 -3.72 -12.64
CA TYR A 76 33.35 -3.16 -12.56
C TYR A 76 34.00 -3.07 -13.96
N PRO A 77 34.75 -2.01 -14.29
CA PRO A 77 35.01 -0.81 -13.47
C PRO A 77 33.99 0.32 -13.66
N ASP A 78 33.07 0.18 -14.61
CA ASP A 78 32.20 1.27 -15.10
C ASP A 78 31.28 1.83 -14.00
N ASP A 79 30.76 0.95 -13.15
CA ASP A 79 29.82 1.28 -12.08
C ASP A 79 30.51 1.39 -10.71
N GLY A 80 31.85 1.42 -10.64
CA GLY A 80 32.57 1.58 -9.38
C GLY A 80 33.97 0.96 -9.40
N GLY A 81 34.95 1.68 -8.83
CA GLY A 81 36.34 1.23 -8.74
C GLY A 81 36.69 0.41 -7.51
N ASP A 82 35.76 0.28 -6.56
CA ASP A 82 35.95 -0.38 -5.27
C ASP A 82 34.69 -1.16 -4.85
N ALA A 83 34.86 -2.09 -3.90
CA ALA A 83 33.80 -2.99 -3.47
C ALA A 83 32.62 -2.25 -2.81
N GLU A 84 32.89 -1.20 -2.03
CA GLU A 84 31.84 -0.44 -1.34
C GLU A 84 30.95 0.30 -2.36
N THR A 85 31.57 0.94 -3.34
CA THR A 85 30.87 1.61 -4.43
C THR A 85 30.04 0.64 -5.27
N LEU A 86 30.59 -0.52 -5.63
CA LEU A 86 29.88 -1.54 -6.42
C LEU A 86 28.69 -2.12 -5.67
N ILE A 87 28.84 -2.43 -4.38
CA ILE A 87 27.73 -2.95 -3.54
C ILE A 87 26.63 -1.89 -3.44
N ARG A 88 26.98 -0.64 -3.16
CA ARG A 88 26.01 0.47 -3.08
C ARG A 88 25.26 0.67 -4.40
N ASN A 89 25.97 0.60 -5.52
CA ASN A 89 25.38 0.81 -6.85
C ASN A 89 24.51 -0.38 -7.29
N ALA A 90 24.91 -1.61 -6.96
CA ALA A 90 24.08 -2.80 -7.15
C ALA A 90 22.81 -2.73 -6.29
N ASP A 91 22.92 -2.28 -5.04
CA ASP A 91 21.76 -2.08 -4.15
C ASP A 91 20.78 -1.03 -4.71
N ALA A 92 21.29 0.11 -5.20
CA ALA A 92 20.46 1.12 -5.87
C ALA A 92 19.69 0.56 -7.08
N ALA A 93 20.33 -0.27 -7.90
CA ALA A 93 19.68 -0.94 -9.02
C ALA A 93 18.64 -1.97 -8.55
N MET A 94 18.91 -2.71 -7.48
CA MET A 94 17.99 -3.69 -6.90
C MET A 94 16.72 -3.01 -6.37
N TYR A 95 16.86 -1.84 -5.75
CA TYR A 95 15.71 -1.05 -5.34
C TYR A 95 14.89 -0.56 -6.53
N HIS A 96 15.54 -0.09 -7.59
CA HIS A 96 14.82 0.29 -8.81
C HIS A 96 14.07 -0.91 -9.43
N ALA A 97 14.65 -2.11 -9.37
CA ALA A 97 13.97 -3.34 -9.75
C ALA A 97 12.71 -3.61 -8.90
N LYS A 98 12.71 -3.26 -7.60
CA LYS A 98 11.52 -3.37 -6.74
C LYS A 98 10.43 -2.38 -7.14
N GLU A 99 10.80 -1.15 -7.49
CA GLU A 99 9.86 -0.10 -7.92
C GLU A 99 9.17 -0.43 -9.26
N LEU A 100 9.87 -1.10 -10.18
CA LEU A 100 9.33 -1.53 -11.47
C LEU A 100 8.45 -2.80 -11.42
N GLY A 101 7.98 -3.22 -10.24
CA GLY A 101 7.05 -4.33 -10.08
C GLY A 101 7.66 -5.62 -9.51
N ARG A 102 8.89 -5.57 -8.99
CA ARG A 102 9.63 -6.72 -8.43
C ARG A 102 9.85 -7.84 -9.46
N ALA A 103 10.44 -8.97 -9.02
CA ALA A 103 10.67 -10.16 -9.87
C ALA A 103 11.42 -9.87 -11.18
N ASN A 104 12.30 -8.87 -11.18
CA ASN A 104 13.08 -8.44 -12.33
C ASN A 104 14.51 -8.06 -11.91
N TYR A 105 15.36 -7.79 -12.89
CA TYR A 105 16.70 -7.26 -12.67
C TYR A 105 16.85 -5.87 -13.28
N GLN A 106 17.72 -5.04 -12.70
CA GLN A 106 18.12 -3.76 -13.27
C GLN A 106 19.63 -3.62 -13.25
N PHE A 107 20.19 -3.07 -14.34
CA PHE A 107 21.56 -2.57 -14.35
C PHE A 107 21.62 -1.21 -13.71
N PHE A 108 22.69 -0.97 -12.97
CA PHE A 108 22.95 0.32 -12.39
C PHE A 108 23.04 1.40 -13.48
N THR A 109 22.51 2.56 -13.14
CA THR A 109 22.77 3.80 -13.85
C THR A 109 23.02 4.88 -12.81
N GLU A 110 23.78 5.91 -13.15
CA GLU A 110 24.08 7.02 -12.22
C GLU A 110 22.79 7.72 -11.71
N GLN A 111 21.73 7.71 -12.53
CA GLN A 111 20.40 8.21 -12.15
C GLN A 111 19.78 7.40 -10.99
N MET A 112 20.01 6.08 -10.93
CA MET A 112 19.56 5.23 -9.83
C MET A 112 20.29 5.55 -8.53
N ASN A 113 21.59 5.89 -8.56
CA ASN A 113 22.31 6.30 -7.35
C ASN A 113 21.72 7.59 -6.76
N GLN A 114 21.38 8.55 -7.63
CA GLN A 114 20.72 9.77 -7.20
C GLN A 114 19.33 9.49 -6.63
N ALA A 115 18.57 8.55 -7.22
CA ALA A 115 17.27 8.14 -6.70
C ALA A 115 17.39 7.47 -5.32
N ALA A 116 18.33 6.53 -5.16
CA ALA A 116 18.62 5.86 -3.89
C ALA A 116 19.07 6.86 -2.81
N SER A 117 19.95 7.80 -3.16
CA SER A 117 20.41 8.86 -2.24
C SER A 117 19.26 9.79 -1.84
N ARG A 118 18.41 10.20 -2.79
CA ARG A 118 17.20 11.01 -2.52
C ARG A 118 16.25 10.27 -1.58
N ARG A 119 16.08 8.96 -1.77
CA ARG A 119 15.22 8.11 -0.95
C ARG A 119 15.77 7.96 0.47
N LEU A 120 17.06 7.73 0.65
CA LEU A 120 17.69 7.63 1.96
C LEU A 120 17.57 8.96 2.74
N ALA A 121 17.79 10.08 2.05
CA ALA A 121 17.56 11.40 2.62
C ALA A 121 16.09 11.56 3.05
N LEU A 122 15.15 11.18 2.18
CA LEU A 122 13.72 11.26 2.45
C LEU A 122 13.28 10.37 3.63
N GLU A 123 13.85 9.17 3.79
CA GLU A 123 13.62 8.33 4.98
C GLU A 123 14.12 9.00 6.26
N ALA A 124 15.34 9.56 6.22
CA ALA A 124 15.93 10.26 7.35
C ALA A 124 15.11 11.50 7.74
N ASP A 125 14.62 12.25 6.74
CA ASP A 125 13.71 13.38 6.92
C ASP A 125 12.37 12.91 7.51
N LEU A 126 11.76 11.84 6.98
CA LEU A 126 10.50 11.31 7.47
C LEU A 126 10.60 10.83 8.93
N ARG A 127 11.73 10.22 9.31
CA ARG A 127 11.99 9.83 10.71
C ARG A 127 12.01 11.04 11.64
N ARG A 128 12.49 12.19 11.19
CA ARG A 128 12.45 13.46 11.94
C ARG A 128 11.05 14.07 11.96
N ALA A 129 10.32 13.98 10.85
CA ALA A 129 8.99 14.57 10.66
C ALA A 129 7.97 14.13 11.73
N ILE A 130 8.02 12.86 12.14
CA ILE A 130 7.13 12.27 13.16
C ILE A 130 7.22 13.01 14.51
N GLY A 131 8.38 13.59 14.84
CA GLY A 131 8.60 14.32 16.09
C GLY A 131 8.64 15.84 15.97
N ARG A 132 8.42 16.39 14.76
CA ARG A 132 8.59 17.83 14.46
C ARG A 132 7.30 18.51 14.01
N ASP A 133 6.16 17.87 14.20
CA ASP A 133 4.87 18.37 13.72
C ASP A 133 4.94 18.75 12.23
N GLU A 134 5.54 17.90 11.41
CA GLU A 134 5.60 18.08 9.94
C GLU A 134 4.53 17.24 9.23
N LEU A 135 3.92 16.28 9.93
CA LEU A 135 2.80 15.50 9.42
C LEU A 135 1.48 16.26 9.62
N ARG A 136 0.60 16.18 8.62
CA ARG A 136 -0.74 16.78 8.62
C ARG A 136 -1.74 15.72 8.18
N VAL A 137 -3.00 15.91 8.54
CA VAL A 137 -4.12 15.13 8.00
C VAL A 137 -5.00 16.10 7.23
N HIS A 138 -5.23 15.79 5.96
CA HIS A 138 -6.25 16.43 5.16
C HIS A 138 -7.49 15.53 5.14
N TYR A 139 -8.65 16.12 4.94
CA TYR A 139 -9.94 15.44 4.96
C TYR A 139 -10.63 15.63 3.62
N GLN A 140 -11.01 14.53 2.99
CA GLN A 140 -11.80 14.55 1.76
C GLN A 140 -13.24 14.13 2.05
N ARG A 141 -14.20 14.86 1.50
CA ARG A 141 -15.62 14.66 1.76
C ARG A 141 -16.16 13.42 1.03
N ILE A 142 -17.03 12.69 1.70
CA ILE A 142 -17.82 11.58 1.17
C ILE A 142 -19.30 11.97 1.28
N VAL A 143 -20.05 11.83 0.18
CA VAL A 143 -21.48 12.15 0.15
C VAL A 143 -22.29 10.94 -0.31
N ASP A 144 -23.55 10.86 0.11
CA ASP A 144 -24.48 9.86 -0.41
C ASP A 144 -25.01 10.23 -1.82
N SER A 145 -25.79 9.32 -2.41
CA SER A 145 -26.45 9.52 -3.70
C SER A 145 -27.36 10.75 -3.79
N THR A 146 -27.82 11.30 -2.65
CA THR A 146 -28.61 12.54 -2.57
C THR A 146 -27.74 13.80 -2.53
N GLY A 147 -26.43 13.64 -2.31
CA GLY A 147 -25.45 14.71 -2.16
C GLY A 147 -25.29 15.18 -0.71
N LYS A 148 -25.86 14.47 0.26
CA LYS A 148 -25.69 14.79 1.69
C LYS A 148 -24.33 14.31 2.15
N LEU A 149 -23.63 15.15 2.92
CA LEU A 149 -22.37 14.79 3.58
C LEU A 149 -22.59 13.67 4.60
N THR A 150 -21.86 12.56 4.44
CA THR A 150 -21.94 11.38 5.31
C THR A 150 -20.67 11.16 6.10
N GLY A 151 -19.53 11.58 5.56
CA GLY A 151 -18.25 11.41 6.25
C GLY A 151 -17.08 12.07 5.53
N HIS A 152 -15.89 11.75 6.03
CA HIS A 152 -14.64 12.16 5.44
C HIS A 152 -13.66 10.99 5.40
N GLU A 153 -12.73 11.03 4.45
CA GLU A 153 -11.53 10.22 4.46
C GLU A 153 -10.35 11.04 5.00
N ALA A 154 -9.61 10.48 5.97
CA ALA A 154 -8.41 11.05 6.54
C ALA A 154 -7.18 10.67 5.71
N LEU A 155 -6.59 11.67 5.07
CA LEU A 155 -5.49 11.54 4.14
C LEU A 155 -4.25 12.21 4.70
N VAL A 156 -3.25 11.40 5.07
CA VAL A 156 -1.98 11.91 5.59
C VAL A 156 -1.26 12.76 4.54
N ARG A 157 -0.63 13.83 4.99
CA ARG A 157 0.21 14.72 4.20
C ARG A 157 1.49 15.00 4.95
N TRP A 158 2.58 15.23 4.23
CA TRP A 158 3.83 15.62 4.83
C TRP A 158 4.22 17.03 4.37
N GLN A 159 4.17 17.98 5.31
CA GLN A 159 4.62 19.34 5.11
C GLN A 159 6.12 19.42 5.38
N HIS A 160 6.92 19.09 4.36
CA HIS A 160 8.37 19.15 4.44
C HIS A 160 8.85 20.62 4.41
N PRO A 161 9.82 21.02 5.25
CA PRO A 161 10.29 22.40 5.34
C PRO A 161 10.86 22.93 4.01
N GLU A 162 11.66 22.13 3.32
CA GLU A 162 12.27 22.51 2.03
C GLU A 162 11.43 22.14 0.80
N ARG A 163 10.76 20.98 0.79
CA ARG A 163 10.03 20.45 -0.38
C ARG A 163 8.56 20.86 -0.45
N GLY A 164 8.04 21.51 0.59
CA GLY A 164 6.61 21.80 0.68
C GLY A 164 5.79 20.55 0.95
N LEU A 165 4.59 20.47 0.37
CA LEU A 165 3.65 19.37 0.61
C LEU A 165 4.03 18.14 -0.22
N VAL A 166 4.65 17.15 0.41
CA VAL A 166 5.03 15.88 -0.22
C VAL A 166 3.81 14.95 -0.32
N PRO A 167 3.50 14.41 -1.50
CA PRO A 167 2.32 13.55 -1.70
C PRO A 167 2.51 12.17 -1.03
N PRO A 168 1.41 11.51 -0.60
CA PRO A 168 1.47 10.19 0.05
C PRO A 168 2.24 9.13 -0.73
N LEU A 169 2.04 9.10 -2.07
CA LEU A 169 2.68 8.12 -2.94
C LEU A 169 4.22 8.13 -2.85
N GLU A 170 4.83 9.28 -2.51
CA GLU A 170 6.29 9.40 -2.42
C GLU A 170 6.87 8.90 -1.09
N PHE A 171 6.14 9.00 0.01
CA PHE A 171 6.68 8.69 1.35
C PHE A 171 6.04 7.50 2.03
N ILE A 172 4.83 7.08 1.64
CA ILE A 172 4.15 5.94 2.26
C ILE A 172 4.91 4.64 2.00
N GLN A 173 5.40 4.42 0.77
CA GLN A 173 6.21 3.25 0.47
C GLN A 173 7.49 3.20 1.35
N ILE A 174 8.16 4.35 1.50
CA ILE A 174 9.34 4.46 2.37
C ILE A 174 8.96 4.19 3.83
N ALA A 175 7.85 4.76 4.29
CA ALA A 175 7.34 4.56 5.64
C ALA A 175 7.04 3.08 5.90
N GLU A 176 6.43 2.40 4.94
CA GLU A 176 6.15 0.99 5.00
C GLU A 176 7.45 0.22 5.10
N GLU A 177 8.34 0.32 4.12
CA GLU A 177 9.59 -0.46 4.05
C GLU A 177 10.48 -0.26 5.29
N SER A 178 10.59 0.97 5.81
CA SER A 178 11.36 1.32 7.02
C SER A 178 10.64 1.02 8.34
N GLY A 179 9.34 0.67 8.31
CA GLY A 179 8.52 0.43 9.50
C GLY A 179 8.04 1.70 10.22
N LEU A 180 8.38 2.89 9.70
CA LEU A 180 7.87 4.18 10.22
C LEU A 180 6.34 4.30 10.08
N ILE A 181 5.73 3.54 9.15
CA ILE A 181 4.28 3.53 8.92
C ILE A 181 3.47 3.18 10.17
N LEU A 182 4.03 2.38 11.10
CA LEU A 182 3.34 2.03 12.34
C LEU A 182 3.13 3.28 13.22
N LYS A 183 4.15 4.12 13.35
CA LYS A 183 4.09 5.36 14.13
C LYS A 183 3.24 6.42 13.44
N ILE A 184 3.39 6.56 12.12
CA ILE A 184 2.60 7.49 11.32
C ILE A 184 1.12 7.10 11.41
N GLY A 185 0.81 5.83 11.19
CA GLY A 185 -0.54 5.30 11.26
C GLY A 185 -1.20 5.48 12.63
N GLU A 186 -0.48 5.22 13.72
CA GLU A 186 -1.00 5.50 15.07
C GLU A 186 -1.33 6.99 15.26
N TRP A 187 -0.45 7.88 14.79
CA TRP A 187 -0.67 9.32 14.86
C TRP A 187 -1.88 9.75 14.02
N VAL A 188 -1.98 9.31 12.76
CA VAL A 188 -3.11 9.62 11.86
C VAL A 188 -4.42 9.15 12.47
N LEU A 189 -4.47 7.94 13.01
CA LEU A 189 -5.67 7.37 13.63
C LEU A 189 -6.15 8.20 14.82
N ARG A 190 -5.23 8.60 15.71
CA ARG A 190 -5.55 9.45 16.86
C ARG A 190 -6.04 10.82 16.40
N GLU A 191 -5.38 11.42 15.41
CA GLU A 191 -5.72 12.74 14.89
C GLU A 191 -7.09 12.75 14.22
N ALA A 192 -7.35 11.77 13.35
CA ALA A 192 -8.63 11.60 12.67
C ALA A 192 -9.78 11.40 13.67
N CYS A 193 -9.59 10.53 14.68
CA CYS A 193 -10.59 10.31 15.72
C CYS A 193 -10.88 11.57 16.54
N ARG A 194 -9.84 12.34 16.87
CA ARG A 194 -9.95 13.60 17.62
C ARG A 194 -10.70 14.66 16.81
N TRP A 195 -10.30 14.84 15.55
CA TRP A 195 -10.92 15.82 14.67
C TRP A 195 -12.39 15.50 14.41
N ALA A 196 -12.71 14.25 14.08
CA ALA A 196 -14.10 13.84 13.84
C ALA A 196 -14.99 14.06 15.07
N HIS A 197 -14.51 13.75 16.28
CA HIS A 197 -15.25 14.03 17.50
C HIS A 197 -15.49 15.53 17.71
N SER A 198 -14.50 16.37 17.38
CA SER A 198 -14.58 17.83 17.56
C SER A 198 -15.64 18.51 16.67
N LEU A 199 -16.07 17.86 15.58
CA LEU A 199 -17.15 18.37 14.73
C LEU A 199 -18.51 18.35 15.43
N GLY A 200 -18.68 17.54 16.48
CA GLY A 200 -19.95 17.42 17.21
C GLY A 200 -21.12 16.89 16.36
N ARG A 201 -20.82 16.22 15.25
CA ARG A 201 -21.79 15.65 14.30
C ARG A 201 -21.58 14.14 14.17
N GLU A 202 -22.62 13.43 13.79
CA GLU A 202 -22.54 12.01 13.42
C GLU A 202 -22.05 11.86 11.97
N LEU A 203 -20.82 12.27 11.73
CA LEU A 203 -20.12 12.06 10.46
C LEU A 203 -19.07 10.96 10.63
N GLN A 204 -19.01 10.06 9.67
CA GLN A 204 -18.01 9.00 9.68
C GLN A 204 -16.63 9.55 9.29
N ILE A 205 -15.56 8.96 9.84
CA ILE A 205 -14.18 9.23 9.47
C ILE A 205 -13.50 7.94 9.05
N ALA A 206 -13.04 7.89 7.81
CA ALA A 206 -12.32 6.77 7.25
C ALA A 206 -10.80 6.95 7.37
N VAL A 207 -10.09 5.90 7.74
CA VAL A 207 -8.63 5.88 7.92
C VAL A 207 -8.05 4.65 7.25
N ASN A 208 -7.11 4.89 6.33
CA ASN A 208 -6.36 3.86 5.62
C ASN A 208 -5.42 3.07 6.54
N LEU A 209 -5.38 1.75 6.37
CA LEU A 209 -4.45 0.86 7.05
C LEU A 209 -3.49 0.21 6.05
N SER A 210 -2.19 0.42 6.25
CA SER A 210 -1.16 -0.34 5.53
C SER A 210 -1.18 -1.83 5.89
N PRO A 211 -0.69 -2.72 5.00
CA PRO A 211 -0.48 -4.13 5.31
C PRO A 211 0.39 -4.37 6.55
N ARG A 212 1.39 -3.52 6.80
CA ARG A 212 2.24 -3.63 7.99
C ARG A 212 1.49 -3.28 9.27
N GLN A 213 0.65 -2.23 9.27
CA GLN A 213 -0.20 -1.91 10.42
C GLN A 213 -1.23 -3.00 10.69
N PHE A 214 -1.83 -3.54 9.63
CA PHE A 214 -2.87 -4.56 9.77
C PHE A 214 -2.36 -5.84 10.44
N ASN A 215 -1.12 -6.21 10.14
CA ASN A 215 -0.45 -7.37 10.73
C ASN A 215 0.15 -7.10 12.12
N ASP A 216 0.10 -5.87 12.63
CA ASP A 216 0.55 -5.58 13.99
C ASP A 216 -0.43 -6.16 15.02
N ALA A 217 0.07 -7.01 15.90
CA ALA A 217 -0.71 -7.62 16.98
C ALA A 217 -1.41 -6.58 17.89
N LYS A 218 -0.87 -5.36 17.97
CA LYS A 218 -1.35 -4.24 18.78
C LYS A 218 -2.41 -3.40 18.07
N LEU A 219 -2.72 -3.62 16.80
CA LEU A 219 -3.67 -2.79 16.03
C LEU A 219 -4.99 -2.56 16.76
N ALA A 220 -5.66 -3.63 17.19
CA ALA A 220 -6.94 -3.53 17.88
C ALA A 220 -6.85 -2.71 19.18
N GLN A 221 -5.72 -2.80 19.90
CA GLN A 221 -5.48 -2.00 21.10
C GLN A 221 -5.27 -0.52 20.75
N MET A 222 -4.53 -0.23 19.67
CA MET A 222 -4.32 1.14 19.19
C MET A 222 -5.64 1.80 18.79
N VAL A 223 -6.50 1.08 18.05
CA VAL A 223 -7.84 1.54 17.66
C VAL A 223 -8.71 1.81 18.89
N ALA A 224 -8.78 0.87 19.83
CA ALA A 224 -9.56 1.05 21.05
C ALA A 224 -9.07 2.25 21.87
N GLN A 225 -7.75 2.46 21.95
CA GLN A 225 -7.18 3.58 22.67
C GLN A 225 -7.44 4.93 21.97
N ALA A 226 -7.36 4.99 20.65
CA ALA A 226 -7.66 6.20 19.88
C ALA A 226 -9.11 6.64 20.11
N LEU A 227 -10.06 5.72 19.96
CA LEU A 227 -11.49 5.96 20.21
C LEU A 227 -11.76 6.37 21.66
N LYS A 228 -11.16 5.68 22.63
CA LYS A 228 -11.33 5.99 24.06
C LYS A 228 -10.78 7.38 24.39
N THR A 229 -9.66 7.78 23.79
CA THR A 229 -9.00 9.06 24.07
C THR A 229 -9.75 10.22 23.42
N SER A 230 -10.26 10.04 22.20
CA SER A 230 -11.03 11.08 21.51
C SER A 230 -12.47 11.19 21.98
N GLY A 231 -13.07 10.11 22.50
CA GLY A 231 -14.50 10.04 22.80
C GLY A 231 -15.36 9.77 21.56
N LEU A 232 -14.76 9.46 20.41
CA LEU A 232 -15.50 9.16 19.18
C LEU A 232 -16.26 7.83 19.33
N PRO A 233 -17.58 7.79 19.05
CA PRO A 233 -18.32 6.54 18.95
C PRO A 233 -17.68 5.58 17.93
N PRO A 234 -17.42 4.30 18.27
CA PRO A 234 -16.74 3.36 17.38
C PRO A 234 -17.36 3.24 15.99
N ARG A 235 -18.70 3.30 15.89
CA ARG A 235 -19.44 3.23 14.62
C ARG A 235 -19.10 4.34 13.62
N LEU A 236 -18.55 5.46 14.10
CA LEU A 236 -18.16 6.59 13.27
C LEU A 236 -16.72 6.48 12.76
N LEU A 237 -15.94 5.49 13.21
CA LEU A 237 -14.63 5.20 12.64
C LEU A 237 -14.77 4.08 11.60
N GLU A 238 -14.29 4.36 10.40
CA GLU A 238 -14.11 3.39 9.32
C GLU A 238 -12.63 3.11 9.12
N LEU A 239 -12.27 1.83 9.02
CA LEU A 239 -10.92 1.41 8.68
C LEU A 239 -10.92 0.83 7.28
N GLU A 240 -10.07 1.39 6.43
CA GLU A 240 -9.95 0.99 5.02
C GLU A 240 -8.75 0.06 4.86
N ILE A 241 -8.97 -1.05 4.16
CA ILE A 241 -7.92 -2.03 3.84
C ILE A 241 -7.98 -2.34 2.34
N THR A 242 -6.83 -2.43 1.69
CA THR A 242 -6.81 -2.76 0.26
C THR A 242 -7.33 -4.17 0.00
N GLU A 243 -7.89 -4.38 -1.20
CA GLU A 243 -8.33 -5.70 -1.68
C GLU A 243 -7.24 -6.76 -1.52
N SER A 244 -6.01 -6.43 -1.92
CA SER A 244 -4.84 -7.33 -1.81
C SER A 244 -4.58 -7.77 -0.37
N LEU A 245 -4.69 -6.86 0.59
CA LEU A 245 -4.53 -7.16 2.01
C LEU A 245 -5.66 -8.08 2.51
N ALA A 246 -6.91 -7.77 2.14
CA ALA A 246 -8.06 -8.58 2.50
C ALA A 246 -7.93 -10.02 1.98
N MET A 247 -7.41 -10.20 0.75
CA MET A 247 -7.24 -11.52 0.14
C MET A 247 -5.99 -12.27 0.65
N SER A 248 -5.03 -11.57 1.27
CA SER A 248 -3.84 -12.19 1.84
C SER A 248 -4.15 -12.88 3.18
N HIS A 249 -3.55 -14.06 3.43
CA HIS A 249 -3.55 -14.73 4.74
C HIS A 249 -4.93 -14.85 5.44
N THR A 250 -5.91 -15.41 4.73
CA THR A 250 -7.35 -15.31 5.03
C THR A 250 -7.77 -15.65 6.47
N ASP A 251 -7.17 -16.64 7.14
CA ASP A 251 -7.53 -16.97 8.53
C ASP A 251 -7.04 -15.92 9.55
N ILE A 252 -5.83 -15.39 9.36
CA ILE A 252 -5.26 -14.33 10.21
C ILE A 252 -6.04 -13.04 9.98
N THR A 253 -6.28 -12.71 8.71
CA THR A 253 -7.03 -11.52 8.29
C THR A 253 -8.43 -11.53 8.88
N LEU A 254 -9.16 -12.64 8.75
CA LEU A 254 -10.49 -12.80 9.34
C LEU A 254 -10.47 -12.64 10.87
N THR A 255 -9.43 -13.14 11.54
CA THR A 255 -9.28 -12.99 13.00
C THR A 255 -9.08 -11.53 13.40
N THR A 256 -8.23 -10.80 12.68
CA THR A 256 -7.99 -9.36 12.90
C THR A 256 -9.26 -8.55 12.63
N LEU A 257 -9.94 -8.79 11.50
CA LEU A 257 -11.21 -8.13 11.18
C LEU A 257 -12.27 -8.35 12.26
N ARG A 258 -12.43 -9.58 12.75
CA ARG A 258 -13.36 -9.87 13.87
C ARG A 258 -12.98 -9.14 15.15
N ARG A 259 -11.69 -9.00 15.46
CA ARG A 259 -11.23 -8.21 16.62
C ARG A 259 -11.60 -6.74 16.47
N LEU A 260 -11.42 -6.16 15.27
CA LEU A 260 -11.81 -4.78 14.98
C LEU A 260 -13.33 -4.60 15.05
N LYS A 261 -14.11 -5.47 14.42
CA LYS A 261 -15.59 -5.43 14.49
C LYS A 261 -16.13 -5.57 15.90
N LYS A 262 -15.47 -6.33 16.79
CA LYS A 262 -15.84 -6.38 18.22
C LYS A 262 -15.68 -5.03 18.95
N ILE A 263 -14.83 -4.14 18.46
CA ILE A 263 -14.73 -2.75 18.97
C ILE A 263 -15.93 -1.93 18.51
N GLY A 264 -16.55 -2.31 17.39
CA GLY A 264 -17.72 -1.64 16.81
C GLY A 264 -17.40 -0.66 15.68
N VAL A 265 -16.20 -0.76 15.08
CA VAL A 265 -15.81 0.06 13.91
C VAL A 265 -16.43 -0.49 12.62
N SER A 266 -16.52 0.37 11.61
CA SER A 266 -16.82 -0.01 10.22
C SER A 266 -15.52 -0.46 9.53
N ILE A 267 -15.63 -1.39 8.58
CA ILE A 267 -14.54 -1.86 7.73
C ILE A 267 -14.94 -1.69 6.27
N ALA A 268 -14.09 -1.01 5.49
CA ALA A 268 -14.22 -0.91 4.05
C ALA A 268 -13.06 -1.63 3.34
N ILE A 269 -13.35 -2.25 2.20
CA ILE A 269 -12.32 -2.73 1.27
C ILE A 269 -12.06 -1.65 0.23
N ASP A 270 -10.82 -1.22 0.13
CA ASP A 270 -10.32 -0.21 -0.80
C ASP A 270 -9.73 -0.83 -2.07
N ASP A 271 -9.63 -0.01 -3.14
CA ASP A 271 -9.13 -0.39 -4.47
C ASP A 271 -9.84 -1.63 -5.09
N PHE A 272 -11.14 -1.82 -4.81
CA PHE A 272 -11.85 -3.05 -5.18
C PHE A 272 -12.03 -3.16 -6.70
N GLY A 273 -11.66 -4.32 -7.24
CA GLY A 273 -11.73 -4.66 -8.67
C GLY A 273 -10.38 -4.64 -9.38
N THR A 274 -9.32 -4.14 -8.73
CA THR A 274 -7.96 -4.11 -9.29
C THR A 274 -7.21 -5.43 -9.09
N GLY A 275 -7.70 -6.29 -8.20
CA GLY A 275 -7.10 -7.60 -7.88
C GLY A 275 -7.96 -8.82 -8.27
N TYR A 276 -7.47 -9.99 -7.90
CA TYR A 276 -8.20 -11.25 -8.02
C TYR A 276 -9.05 -11.49 -6.76
N SER A 277 -10.23 -10.85 -6.67
CA SER A 277 -11.18 -11.12 -5.59
C SER A 277 -11.81 -12.50 -5.74
N SER A 278 -11.70 -13.33 -4.70
CA SER A 278 -12.59 -14.49 -4.58
C SER A 278 -13.90 -14.02 -3.95
N LEU A 279 -14.98 -14.06 -4.72
CA LEU A 279 -16.37 -13.89 -4.26
C LEU A 279 -16.67 -14.68 -2.97
N ALA A 280 -16.06 -15.87 -2.83
CA ALA A 280 -16.22 -16.72 -1.66
C ALA A 280 -15.64 -16.09 -0.37
N TYR A 281 -14.59 -15.27 -0.47
CA TYR A 281 -13.99 -14.60 0.68
C TYR A 281 -14.74 -13.34 1.07
N LEU A 282 -15.23 -12.56 0.10
CA LEU A 282 -16.02 -11.36 0.38
C LEU A 282 -17.24 -11.69 1.25
N LYS A 283 -17.95 -12.78 0.93
CA LYS A 283 -19.08 -13.29 1.73
C LYS A 283 -18.71 -13.67 3.19
N ARG A 284 -17.46 -14.05 3.44
CA ARG A 284 -17.01 -14.51 4.77
C ARG A 284 -16.48 -13.37 5.64
N PHE A 285 -16.07 -12.26 5.03
CA PHE A 285 -15.46 -11.15 5.74
C PHE A 285 -16.53 -10.24 6.33
N PRO A 286 -16.35 -9.79 7.59
CA PRO A 286 -17.29 -8.89 8.22
C PRO A 286 -16.98 -7.45 7.78
N VAL A 287 -17.20 -7.18 6.50
CA VAL A 287 -17.00 -5.87 5.86
C VAL A 287 -18.34 -5.19 5.68
N ASP A 288 -18.33 -3.86 5.78
CA ASP A 288 -19.53 -3.03 5.68
C ASP A 288 -19.60 -2.34 4.32
N LYS A 289 -18.44 -2.03 3.73
CA LYS A 289 -18.35 -1.32 2.44
C LYS A 289 -17.28 -1.87 1.51
N VAL A 290 -17.47 -1.60 0.22
CA VAL A 290 -16.43 -1.69 -0.82
C VAL A 290 -16.28 -0.36 -1.54
N LYS A 291 -15.05 -0.01 -1.87
CA LYS A 291 -14.70 1.23 -2.59
C LYS A 291 -14.23 0.85 -4.00
N ILE A 292 -14.95 1.34 -5.01
CA ILE A 292 -14.62 1.13 -6.42
C ILE A 292 -13.45 2.04 -6.75
N ASP A 293 -12.34 1.42 -7.19
CA ASP A 293 -11.12 2.13 -7.56
C ASP A 293 -11.38 3.18 -8.66
N ARG A 294 -10.72 4.33 -8.52
CA ARG A 294 -10.81 5.47 -9.45
C ARG A 294 -10.53 5.10 -10.91
N THR A 295 -9.73 4.07 -11.20
CA THR A 295 -9.41 3.63 -12.56
C THR A 295 -10.65 3.18 -13.31
N PHE A 296 -11.63 2.56 -12.62
CA PHE A 296 -12.92 2.23 -13.21
C PHE A 296 -13.84 3.44 -13.36
N VAL A 297 -13.80 4.36 -12.40
CA VAL A 297 -14.66 5.55 -12.39
C VAL A 297 -14.21 6.59 -13.42
N ALA A 298 -12.90 6.69 -13.69
CA ALA A 298 -12.33 7.65 -14.63
C ALA A 298 -12.90 7.48 -16.06
N GLU A 299 -13.12 6.24 -16.50
CA GLU A 299 -13.49 5.90 -17.87
C GLU A 299 -15.01 5.88 -18.13
N ILE A 300 -15.84 5.91 -17.07
CA ILE A 300 -17.31 5.96 -17.23
C ILE A 300 -17.81 7.39 -17.51
N PRO A 301 -18.91 7.56 -18.27
CA PRO A 301 -19.71 6.52 -18.94
C PRO A 301 -19.21 6.14 -20.34
N GLY A 302 -18.03 6.61 -20.76
CA GLY A 302 -17.53 6.49 -22.13
C GLY A 302 -17.09 5.07 -22.50
N ASP A 303 -16.51 4.36 -21.54
CA ASP A 303 -16.03 3.00 -21.71
C ASP A 303 -17.07 1.96 -21.23
N ARG A 304 -17.45 1.06 -22.14
CA ARG A 304 -18.48 0.05 -21.87
C ARG A 304 -17.97 -1.06 -20.94
N GLU A 305 -16.69 -1.41 -21.01
CA GLU A 305 -16.09 -2.47 -20.20
C GLU A 305 -15.98 -2.01 -18.74
N HIS A 306 -15.40 -0.83 -18.50
CA HIS A 306 -15.33 -0.24 -17.17
C HIS A 306 -16.73 0.00 -16.59
N GLY A 307 -17.68 0.47 -17.41
CA GLY A 307 -19.08 0.60 -17.00
C GLY A 307 -19.73 -0.73 -16.59
N ALA A 308 -19.46 -1.82 -17.30
CA ALA A 308 -19.95 -3.15 -16.94
C ALA A 308 -19.31 -3.66 -15.63
N ILE A 309 -18.02 -3.38 -15.41
CA ILE A 309 -17.33 -3.71 -14.16
C ILE A 309 -17.95 -2.96 -12.97
N VAL A 310 -18.16 -1.64 -13.10
CA VAL A 310 -18.82 -0.83 -12.06
C VAL A 310 -20.21 -1.40 -11.72
N GLN A 311 -21.03 -1.70 -12.72
CA GLN A 311 -22.36 -2.29 -12.50
C GLN A 311 -22.28 -3.65 -11.81
N ALA A 312 -21.33 -4.50 -12.21
CA ALA A 312 -21.14 -5.81 -11.60
C ALA A 312 -20.71 -5.70 -10.14
N ILE A 313 -19.79 -4.77 -9.81
CA ILE A 313 -19.36 -4.52 -8.43
C ILE A 313 -20.53 -4.05 -7.58
N VAL A 314 -21.31 -3.08 -8.06
CA VAL A 314 -22.47 -2.55 -7.32
C VAL A 314 -23.50 -3.65 -7.04
N ALA A 315 -23.89 -4.40 -8.09
CA ALA A 315 -24.85 -5.47 -7.96
C ALA A 315 -24.38 -6.59 -7.01
N LEU A 316 -23.09 -6.92 -7.05
CA LEU A 316 -22.50 -7.91 -6.17
C LEU A 316 -22.51 -7.48 -4.71
N ALA A 317 -22.07 -6.25 -4.43
CA ALA A 317 -22.01 -5.73 -3.07
C ALA A 317 -23.39 -5.70 -2.43
N HIS A 318 -24.39 -5.19 -3.17
CA HIS A 318 -25.78 -5.19 -2.71
C HIS A 318 -26.36 -6.58 -2.47
N ALA A 319 -26.01 -7.56 -3.32
CA ALA A 319 -26.41 -8.95 -3.10
C ALA A 319 -25.82 -9.59 -1.82
N LEU A 320 -24.82 -8.94 -1.22
CA LEU A 320 -24.16 -9.34 0.02
C LEU A 320 -24.47 -8.39 1.19
N ASP A 321 -25.41 -7.45 1.03
CA ASP A 321 -25.74 -6.40 2.00
C ASP A 321 -24.52 -5.51 2.37
N ILE A 322 -23.66 -5.22 1.38
CA ILE A 322 -22.48 -4.37 1.49
C ILE A 322 -22.72 -3.07 0.73
N GLU A 323 -22.42 -1.92 1.35
CA GLU A 323 -22.57 -0.61 0.70
C GLU A 323 -21.38 -0.30 -0.22
N VAL A 324 -21.60 0.58 -1.19
CA VAL A 324 -20.61 0.88 -2.23
C VAL A 324 -20.27 2.36 -2.28
N ILE A 325 -18.97 2.65 -2.22
CA ILE A 325 -18.42 3.98 -2.47
C ILE A 325 -17.73 3.98 -3.83
N ALA A 326 -18.01 4.94 -4.69
CA ALA A 326 -17.23 5.17 -5.90
C ALA A 326 -16.22 6.29 -5.70
N GLU A 327 -14.94 6.00 -5.96
CA GLU A 327 -13.85 6.95 -5.79
C GLU A 327 -13.46 7.66 -7.07
N GLY A 328 -12.83 8.84 -6.95
CA GLY A 328 -12.31 9.57 -8.10
C GLY A 328 -13.40 10.14 -9.01
N VAL A 329 -14.58 10.48 -8.47
CA VAL A 329 -15.62 11.18 -9.24
C VAL A 329 -15.19 12.62 -9.52
N GLU A 330 -14.96 12.94 -10.80
CA GLU A 330 -14.44 14.24 -11.25
C GLU A 330 -15.46 15.08 -12.03
N ASN A 331 -16.51 14.47 -12.58
CA ASN A 331 -17.51 15.20 -13.38
C ASN A 331 -18.95 14.69 -13.20
N GLU A 332 -19.91 15.55 -13.54
CA GLU A 332 -21.36 15.28 -13.39
C GLU A 332 -21.83 14.04 -14.16
N LYS A 333 -21.19 13.71 -15.30
CA LYS A 333 -21.59 12.52 -16.09
C LYS A 333 -21.24 11.23 -15.37
N GLN A 334 -20.08 11.18 -14.71
CA GLN A 334 -19.69 10.06 -13.84
C GLN A 334 -20.67 9.93 -12.68
N LEU A 335 -20.97 11.04 -11.99
CA LEU A 335 -21.91 11.06 -10.87
C LEU A 335 -23.30 10.55 -11.28
N GLU A 336 -23.84 11.05 -12.40
CA GLU A 336 -25.15 10.61 -12.91
C GLU A 336 -25.15 9.12 -13.28
N TYR A 337 -24.05 8.64 -13.89
CA TYR A 337 -23.90 7.22 -14.20
C TYR A 337 -23.88 6.34 -12.94
N LEU A 338 -23.12 6.73 -11.93
CA LEU A 338 -23.04 6.00 -10.65
C LEU A 338 -24.39 5.97 -9.92
N LYS A 339 -25.13 7.08 -9.94
CA LYS A 339 -26.50 7.14 -9.40
C LYS A 339 -27.44 6.17 -10.14
N ARG A 340 -27.36 6.09 -11.47
CA ARG A 340 -28.15 5.13 -12.25
C ARG A 340 -27.77 3.67 -11.96
N CYS A 341 -26.51 3.41 -11.62
CA CYS A 341 -26.06 2.08 -11.21
C CYS A 341 -26.51 1.72 -9.79
N GLY A 342 -27.01 2.67 -9.00
CA GLY A 342 -27.41 2.45 -7.61
C GLY A 342 -26.26 2.59 -6.61
N CYS A 343 -25.15 3.24 -6.97
CA CYS A 343 -24.04 3.44 -6.04
C CYS A 343 -24.47 4.28 -4.81
N ASP A 344 -24.12 3.82 -3.61
CA ASP A 344 -24.63 4.38 -2.35
C ASP A 344 -23.95 5.71 -2.00
N TYR A 345 -22.62 5.77 -2.18
CA TYR A 345 -21.79 6.91 -1.83
C TYR A 345 -20.81 7.26 -2.95
N VAL A 346 -20.39 8.52 -2.97
CA VAL A 346 -19.41 9.03 -3.93
C VAL A 346 -18.37 9.90 -3.25
N GLN A 347 -17.14 9.80 -3.74
CA GLN A 347 -15.99 10.59 -3.31
C GLN A 347 -15.19 11.00 -4.55
N GLY A 348 -14.72 12.25 -4.57
CA GLY A 348 -13.87 12.72 -5.66
C GLY A 348 -13.80 14.24 -5.76
N TYR A 349 -13.06 14.73 -6.73
CA TYR A 349 -12.80 16.16 -6.91
C TYR A 349 -14.03 16.96 -7.34
N LEU A 350 -15.05 16.31 -7.90
CA LEU A 350 -16.36 16.94 -8.10
C LEU A 350 -16.99 17.38 -6.78
N ILE A 351 -16.82 16.57 -5.72
CA ILE A 351 -17.39 16.82 -4.40
C ILE A 351 -16.51 17.79 -3.60
N GLY A 352 -15.20 17.60 -3.69
CA GLY A 352 -14.21 18.43 -3.02
C GLY A 352 -12.83 17.80 -3.01
N ARG A 353 -11.80 18.64 -3.08
CA ARG A 353 -10.41 18.20 -2.89
C ARG A 353 -10.12 17.98 -1.41
N PRO A 354 -9.15 17.11 -1.06
CA PRO A 354 -8.69 16.97 0.32
C PRO A 354 -8.23 18.31 0.90
N ALA A 355 -8.85 18.73 2.00
CA ALA A 355 -8.64 20.03 2.63
C ALA A 355 -8.06 19.90 4.04
N ASP A 356 -7.45 20.96 4.58
CA ASP A 356 -7.00 20.95 5.98
C ASP A 356 -8.18 20.87 6.98
N ALA A 357 -7.85 20.61 8.24
CA ALA A 357 -8.82 20.41 9.31
C ALA A 357 -9.80 21.57 9.49
N GLU A 358 -9.33 22.82 9.31
CA GLU A 358 -10.15 24.01 9.53
C GLU A 358 -11.11 24.25 8.37
N THR A 359 -10.63 24.07 7.14
CA THR A 359 -11.42 24.19 5.92
C THR A 359 -12.47 23.09 5.85
N ALA A 360 -12.07 21.84 6.10
CA ALA A 360 -13.00 20.72 6.11
C ALA A 360 -14.08 20.85 7.21
N ALA A 361 -13.74 21.43 8.37
CA ALA A 361 -14.73 21.69 9.41
C ALA A 361 -15.77 22.74 8.99
N LYS A 362 -15.36 23.79 8.25
CA LYS A 362 -16.28 24.80 7.70
C LYS A 362 -17.21 24.21 6.63
N ASP A 363 -16.68 23.37 5.76
CA ASP A 363 -17.46 22.67 4.73
C ASP A 363 -18.41 21.60 5.32
N SER A 364 -18.18 21.25 6.58
CA SER A 364 -18.99 20.33 7.38
C SER A 364 -20.08 21.01 8.21
N LEU A 365 -20.23 22.34 8.14
CA LEU A 365 -21.32 23.09 8.77
C LEU A 365 -22.44 23.30 7.76
#